data_AF-A0A7C5SXT9-F1
#
_entry.id   AF-A0A7C5SXT9-F1
#
_cell.length_a   1.000
_cell.length_b   1.000
_cell.length_c   1.000
_cell.angle_alpha   90.00
_cell.angle_beta   90.00
_cell.angle_gamma   90.00
#
_symmetry.space_group_name_H-M   'P 1'
#
loop_
_entity.id
_entity.type
_entity.pdbx_description
1 polymer ?
#
loop_
_entity_poly.entity_id
_entity_poly.type
_entity_poly.pdbx_seq_one_letter_code
_entity_poly.pdbx_strand_id
1 'polypeptide(L)'
;MYKTAVVWEGVIYKEIVLNNLLYVDGDVFLDREYLPDKTVIVARRGTHLHGICGVEGELDLGWVRLIGSGHSCPGLPKYRGSNFEGTLWLKDGSSVILVVSEELWEERWEEVKRFLFSVGLAYYEDSALYCQSASVLLGGDPEFEVCADGIILPAYFFPIFEGLSSPIGTDGNSTIAELRPAPTSSPEQYVKNFMSLAEKVGEEGILLSVKGDAYPLGGHIHVGSYDEYVVEVLRDKVEEFIFVLDDFVGRVLLPTSGTARGEYARLGAYELKPYGWEYRTPPSSFYADLKMVRVTYKLVKGLVEALLREGKLSYRTLDDGRAREEEYYRFLTKEETTYFLAFPQRWARGEISPFVPVKNLAATVGR
;
A
#
# COMPACT_ATOMS: atom_id res chain seq x y z
N MET A 1 5.90 16.76 -10.20
CA MET A 1 6.03 17.35 -8.85
C MET A 1 6.90 16.46 -7.98
N TYR A 2 7.32 16.86 -6.77
CA TYR A 2 8.02 15.96 -5.84
C TYR A 2 7.00 15.35 -4.87
N LYS A 3 7.11 14.05 -4.60
CA LYS A 3 6.23 13.31 -3.68
C LYS A 3 7.07 12.43 -2.75
N THR A 4 6.53 12.17 -1.56
CA THR A 4 7.13 11.30 -0.55
C THR A 4 6.03 10.48 0.11
N ALA A 5 6.22 9.16 0.18
CA ALA A 5 5.41 8.25 0.98
C ALA A 5 6.23 7.78 2.19
N VAL A 6 5.58 7.58 3.34
CA VAL A 6 6.25 7.29 4.61
C VAL A 6 5.55 6.16 5.37
N VAL A 7 6.17 4.98 5.39
CA VAL A 7 5.74 3.81 6.18
C VAL A 7 6.21 3.96 7.64
N TRP A 8 7.49 4.29 7.84
CA TRP A 8 8.03 4.81 9.09
C TRP A 8 9.16 5.79 8.84
N GLU A 9 9.15 6.84 9.64
CA GLU A 9 10.29 7.68 9.90
C GLU A 9 10.31 7.81 11.42
N GLY A 10 11.45 7.57 12.08
CA GLY A 10 11.39 7.52 13.53
C GLY A 10 12.70 7.55 14.27
N VAL A 11 12.59 7.94 15.53
CA VAL A 11 13.65 8.01 16.53
C VAL A 11 13.61 6.71 17.33
N ILE A 12 14.73 5.99 17.37
CA ILE A 12 14.89 4.84 18.24
C ILE A 12 15.15 5.35 19.66
N TYR A 13 14.33 4.93 20.61
CA TYR A 13 14.50 5.22 22.03
C TYR A 13 14.16 3.99 22.86
N LYS A 14 15.11 3.47 23.65
CA LYS A 14 14.93 2.32 24.56
C LYS A 14 14.10 1.17 23.93
N GLU A 15 14.59 0.63 22.80
CA GLU A 15 14.04 -0.54 22.08
C GLU A 15 12.72 -0.32 21.30
N ILE A 16 12.27 0.93 21.18
CA ILE A 16 11.09 1.26 20.36
C ILE A 16 11.41 2.36 19.36
N VAL A 17 10.68 2.37 18.25
CA VAL A 17 10.70 3.40 17.22
C VAL A 17 9.52 4.32 17.42
N LEU A 18 9.79 5.61 17.61
CA LEU A 18 8.79 6.67 17.72
C LEU A 18 8.77 7.48 16.43
N ASN A 19 7.60 7.89 15.94
CA ASN A 19 7.55 8.69 14.70
C ASN A 19 8.35 9.99 14.82
N ASN A 20 8.25 10.65 15.97
CA ASN A 20 9.07 11.80 16.30
C ASN A 20 9.18 11.93 17.83
N LEU A 21 10.35 12.35 18.32
CA LEU A 21 10.63 12.53 19.73
C LEU A 21 11.29 13.89 19.95
N LEU A 22 10.68 14.74 20.78
CA LEU A 22 11.18 16.07 21.12
C LEU A 22 11.34 16.21 22.63
N TYR A 23 12.48 16.71 23.07
CA TYR A 23 12.69 17.11 24.46
C TYR A 23 12.55 18.62 24.56
N VAL A 24 11.74 19.10 25.52
CA VAL A 24 11.46 20.53 25.68
C VAL A 24 11.60 20.99 27.13
N ASP A 25 12.01 22.24 27.30
CA ASP A 25 12.22 22.93 28.58
C ASP A 25 11.93 24.43 28.41
N GLY A 26 11.50 25.09 29.49
CA GLY A 26 11.17 26.52 29.49
C GLY A 26 9.91 26.87 28.69
N ASP A 27 9.94 27.98 27.95
CA ASP A 27 8.84 28.46 27.13
C ASP A 27 8.91 27.91 25.70
N VAL A 28 7.88 27.17 25.29
CA VAL A 28 7.79 26.47 23.99
C VAL A 28 6.57 26.95 23.22
N PHE A 29 6.74 27.38 21.98
CA PHE A 29 5.68 28.00 21.17
C PHE A 29 5.21 27.06 20.06
N LEU A 30 4.18 26.25 20.35
CA LEU A 30 3.69 25.23 19.40
C LEU A 30 2.93 25.80 18.20
N ASP A 31 2.52 27.07 18.28
CA ASP A 31 1.89 27.81 17.18
C ASP A 31 2.89 28.26 16.09
N ARG A 32 4.19 28.14 16.36
CA ARG A 32 5.27 28.56 15.45
C ARG A 32 6.09 27.41 14.91
N GLU A 33 5.90 26.21 15.45
CA GLU A 33 6.62 25.01 15.05
C GLU A 33 5.69 24.04 14.34
N TYR A 34 6.10 23.56 13.17
CA TYR A 34 5.43 22.43 12.55
C TYR A 34 5.78 21.17 13.32
N LEU A 35 4.79 20.57 13.97
CA LEU A 35 4.91 19.28 14.63
C LEU A 35 4.41 18.16 13.69
N PRO A 36 5.27 17.21 13.29
CA PRO A 36 4.85 16.03 12.55
C PRO A 36 3.73 15.28 13.29
N ASP A 37 2.88 14.58 12.53
CA ASP A 37 1.90 13.69 13.12
C ASP A 37 2.56 12.63 14.00
N LYS A 38 1.88 12.23 15.08
CA LYS A 38 2.33 11.25 16.08
C LYS A 38 3.63 11.65 16.78
N THR A 39 3.87 12.95 16.97
CA THR A 39 5.00 13.45 17.75
C THR A 39 4.80 13.17 19.24
N VAL A 40 5.85 12.65 19.89
CA VAL A 40 5.96 12.53 21.35
C VAL A 40 6.86 13.64 21.88
N ILE A 41 6.32 14.47 22.76
CA ILE A 41 7.06 15.55 23.43
C ILE A 41 7.33 15.14 24.87
N VAL A 42 8.60 15.14 25.27
CA VAL A 42 9.03 14.94 26.65
C VAL A 42 9.31 16.31 27.25
N ALA A 43 8.44 16.76 28.15
CA ALA A 43 8.55 18.09 28.75
C ALA A 43 9.11 18.02 30.16
N ARG A 44 10.16 18.81 30.41
CA ARG A 44 10.72 18.99 31.75
C ARG A 44 9.72 19.71 32.65
N ARG A 45 9.77 19.40 33.95
CA ARG A 45 8.94 20.07 34.95
C ARG A 45 9.10 21.58 34.90
N GLY A 46 7.98 22.31 34.85
CA GLY A 46 7.95 23.76 34.76
C GLY A 46 7.92 24.30 33.33
N THR A 47 7.89 23.42 32.31
CA THR A 47 7.69 23.82 30.91
C THR A 47 6.37 24.56 30.73
N HIS A 48 6.37 25.59 29.90
CA HIS A 48 5.19 26.31 29.45
C HIS A 48 4.98 26.07 27.95
N LEU A 49 3.85 25.45 27.60
CA LEU A 49 3.46 25.21 26.21
C LEU A 49 2.48 26.30 25.77
N HIS A 50 2.93 27.17 24.87
CA HIS A 50 2.16 28.28 24.31
C HIS A 50 1.45 27.87 23.01
N GLY A 51 0.40 28.60 22.68
CA GLY A 51 -0.32 28.43 21.41
C GLY A 51 -1.33 27.28 21.43
N ILE A 52 -1.80 26.87 22.61
CA ILE A 52 -2.69 25.72 22.76
C ILE A 52 -4.15 26.14 22.61
N CYS A 53 -4.89 25.44 21.75
CA CYS A 53 -6.32 25.68 21.57
C CYS A 53 -7.17 24.90 22.56
N GLY A 54 -8.29 25.51 22.98
CA GLY A 54 -9.19 24.93 23.98
C GLY A 54 -8.78 25.14 25.43
N VAL A 55 -7.76 25.97 25.68
CA VAL A 55 -7.36 26.43 27.02
C VAL A 55 -7.72 27.92 27.12
N GLU A 56 -8.59 28.28 28.08
CA GLU A 56 -8.92 29.69 28.36
C GLU A 56 -7.90 30.26 29.35
N GLY A 57 -7.03 31.15 28.88
CA GLY A 57 -5.95 31.72 29.70
C GLY A 57 -4.82 30.72 29.90
N GLU A 58 -4.70 30.20 31.12
CA GLU A 58 -3.63 29.29 31.53
C GLU A 58 -4.22 28.08 32.26
N LEU A 59 -3.71 26.88 31.92
CA LEU A 59 -4.02 25.64 32.63
C LEU A 59 -2.73 25.04 33.19
N ASP A 60 -2.58 25.09 34.52
CA ASP A 60 -1.47 24.47 35.23
C ASP A 60 -1.82 23.02 35.62
N LEU A 61 -1.06 22.06 35.07
CA LEU A 61 -1.20 20.63 35.37
C LEU A 61 -0.21 20.15 36.44
N GLY A 62 0.48 21.07 37.12
CA GLY A 62 1.43 20.82 38.21
C GLY A 62 2.85 20.47 37.74
N TRP A 63 3.00 19.93 36.53
CA TRP A 63 4.30 19.63 35.91
C TRP A 63 4.53 20.40 34.61
N VAL A 64 3.47 20.81 33.93
CA VAL A 64 3.48 21.64 32.71
C VAL A 64 2.34 22.63 32.77
N ARG A 65 2.52 23.82 32.17
CA ARG A 65 1.44 24.79 31.96
C ARG A 65 1.11 24.91 30.50
N LEU A 66 -0.18 24.95 30.19
CA LEU A 66 -0.69 25.20 28.85
C LEU A 66 -1.18 26.65 28.80
N ILE A 67 -0.69 27.41 27.83
CA ILE A 67 -1.05 28.81 27.63
C ILE A 67 -1.88 28.91 26.34
N GLY A 68 -3.11 29.38 26.50
CA GLY A 68 -4.09 29.48 25.43
C GLY A 68 -3.67 30.47 24.34
N SER A 69 -3.94 30.16 23.08
CA SER A 69 -3.63 31.04 21.94
C SER A 69 -4.52 32.30 21.84
N GLY A 70 -5.63 32.37 22.59
CA GLY A 70 -6.64 33.41 22.40
C GLY A 70 -7.53 33.18 21.16
N HIS A 71 -8.55 34.00 20.94
CA HIS A 71 -9.65 33.72 20.02
C HIS A 71 -9.25 33.32 18.58
N SER A 72 -9.97 32.32 18.04
CA SER A 72 -9.83 31.69 16.70
C SER A 72 -8.61 30.78 16.55
N CYS A 73 -8.87 29.49 16.37
CA CYS A 73 -7.89 28.39 16.41
C CYS A 73 -7.84 27.50 15.14
N PRO A 74 -7.80 28.02 13.91
CA PRO A 74 -7.63 27.16 12.74
C PRO A 74 -6.16 26.71 12.62
N GLY A 75 -5.91 25.39 12.69
CA GLY A 75 -4.58 24.81 12.47
C GLY A 75 -3.60 24.93 13.64
N LEU A 76 -4.12 24.90 14.87
CA LEU A 76 -3.31 24.92 16.09
C LEU A 76 -3.61 23.68 16.96
N PRO A 77 -2.64 23.15 17.72
CA PRO A 77 -2.83 22.00 18.60
C PRO A 77 -3.90 22.26 19.66
N LYS A 78 -4.95 21.43 19.66
CA LYS A 78 -6.07 21.52 20.62
C LYS A 78 -5.90 20.54 21.77
N TYR A 79 -5.94 21.03 23.00
CA TYR A 79 -5.93 20.19 24.20
C TYR A 79 -7.17 19.28 24.27
N ARG A 80 -6.95 17.99 24.54
CA ARG A 80 -8.01 16.95 24.62
C ARG A 80 -8.15 16.29 25.98
N GLY A 81 -7.20 16.52 26.89
CA GLY A 81 -7.20 15.89 28.21
C GLY A 81 -5.89 15.18 28.54
N SER A 82 -5.92 14.41 29.61
CA SER A 82 -4.84 13.55 30.12
C SER A 82 -5.37 12.13 30.27
N ASN A 83 -4.57 11.12 29.89
CA ASN A 83 -4.97 9.72 30.07
C ASN A 83 -4.56 9.19 31.44
N PHE A 84 -3.40 9.62 31.93
CA PHE A 84 -2.93 9.39 33.29
C PHE A 84 -1.97 10.51 33.71
N GLU A 85 -1.66 10.56 35.01
CA GLU A 85 -0.80 11.59 35.60
C GLU A 85 0.55 11.66 34.87
N GLY A 86 0.94 12.87 34.46
CA GLY A 86 2.16 13.10 33.67
C GLY A 86 1.99 12.98 32.15
N THR A 87 0.77 12.80 31.62
CA THR A 87 0.51 12.81 30.16
C THR A 87 -0.56 13.82 29.77
N LEU A 88 -0.47 14.34 28.54
CA LEU A 88 -1.55 15.11 27.92
C LEU A 88 -1.62 14.90 26.41
N TRP A 89 -2.82 15.02 25.86
CA TRP A 89 -3.10 14.86 24.44
C TRP A 89 -3.41 16.19 23.78
N LEU A 90 -2.71 16.47 22.69
CA LEU A 90 -3.02 17.56 21.77
C LEU A 90 -3.46 16.97 20.43
N LYS A 91 -4.43 17.61 19.77
CA LYS A 91 -4.90 17.25 18.45
C LYS A 91 -4.88 18.45 17.53
N ASP A 92 -4.16 18.35 16.42
CA ASP A 92 -4.12 19.37 15.37
C ASP A 92 -4.65 18.78 14.05
N GLY A 93 -5.89 19.09 13.68
CA GLY A 93 -6.55 18.44 12.55
C GLY A 93 -6.68 16.91 12.73
N SER A 94 -6.06 16.13 11.84
CA SER A 94 -5.91 14.67 11.96
C SER A 94 -4.72 14.27 12.84
N SER A 95 -3.79 15.19 13.09
CA SER A 95 -2.54 14.90 13.76
C SER A 95 -2.70 14.75 15.27
N VAL A 96 -1.98 13.78 15.82
CA VAL A 96 -1.96 13.42 17.23
C VAL A 96 -0.61 13.77 17.83
N ILE A 97 -0.60 14.50 18.95
CA ILE A 97 0.62 14.81 19.70
C ILE A 97 0.41 14.38 21.14
N LEU A 98 1.36 13.60 21.67
CA LEU A 98 1.39 13.21 23.08
C LEU A 98 2.49 14.00 23.79
N VAL A 99 2.15 14.69 24.87
CA VAL A 99 3.17 15.24 25.78
C VAL A 99 3.24 14.37 27.03
N VAL A 100 4.46 14.03 27.43
CA VAL A 100 4.79 13.20 28.59
C VAL A 100 5.75 13.99 29.48
N SER A 101 5.57 13.93 30.80
CA SER A 101 6.53 14.56 31.72
C SER A 101 7.87 13.81 31.68
N GLU A 102 8.98 14.54 31.78
CA GLU A 102 10.33 13.96 31.83
C GLU A 102 10.46 12.96 33.00
N GLU A 103 9.87 13.28 34.17
CA GLU A 103 9.82 12.38 35.33
C GLU A 103 9.15 11.04 34.98
N LEU A 104 7.98 11.08 34.33
CA LEU A 104 7.26 9.87 33.93
C LEU A 104 8.01 9.09 32.83
N TRP A 105 8.59 9.80 31.87
CA TRP A 105 9.36 9.24 30.76
C TRP A 105 10.59 8.46 31.24
N GLU A 106 11.30 8.98 32.24
CA GLU A 106 12.51 8.35 32.77
C GLU A 106 12.23 7.35 33.90
N GLU A 107 11.34 7.65 34.85
CA GLU A 107 11.14 6.83 36.05
C GLU A 107 10.11 5.70 35.84
N ARG A 108 9.15 5.87 34.92
CA ARG A 108 8.06 4.93 34.65
C ARG A 108 7.99 4.52 33.18
N TRP A 109 9.16 4.37 32.57
CA TRP A 109 9.31 4.04 31.15
C TRP A 109 8.43 2.88 30.67
N GLU A 110 8.37 1.75 31.39
CA GLU A 110 7.58 0.58 30.98
C GLU A 110 6.06 0.83 30.94
N GLU A 111 5.57 1.80 31.69
CA GLU A 111 4.18 2.22 31.62
C GLU A 111 3.93 3.10 30.39
N VAL A 112 4.84 4.05 30.14
CA VAL A 112 4.81 4.91 28.95
C VAL A 112 4.96 4.09 27.68
N LYS A 113 5.91 3.16 27.62
CA LYS A 113 6.14 2.22 26.50
C LYS A 113 4.86 1.44 26.15
N ARG A 114 4.24 0.79 27.15
CA ARG A 114 2.97 0.07 26.95
C ARG A 114 1.85 0.98 26.45
N PHE A 115 1.79 2.20 26.96
CA PHE A 115 0.82 3.17 26.52
C PHE A 115 1.06 3.62 25.06
N LEU A 116 2.30 3.94 24.69
CA LEU A 116 2.66 4.34 23.33
C LEU A 116 2.30 3.26 22.29
N PHE A 117 2.51 1.98 22.62
CA PHE A 117 2.05 0.87 21.79
C PHE A 117 0.53 0.82 21.67
N SER A 118 -0.20 0.94 22.80
CA SER A 118 -1.66 0.82 22.80
C SER A 118 -2.37 1.92 22.02
N VAL A 119 -1.70 3.06 21.80
CA VAL A 119 -2.21 4.16 20.99
C VAL A 119 -1.53 4.31 19.62
N GLY A 120 -0.69 3.35 19.22
CA GLY A 120 -0.04 3.33 17.90
C GLY A 120 0.92 4.50 17.65
N LEU A 121 1.60 4.98 18.71
CA LEU A 121 2.64 6.00 18.68
C LEU A 121 4.06 5.42 18.73
N ALA A 122 4.20 4.11 18.97
CA ALA A 122 5.47 3.40 18.96
C ALA A 122 5.37 2.03 18.26
N TYR A 123 6.51 1.58 17.73
CA TYR A 123 6.72 0.25 17.15
C TYR A 123 7.95 -0.39 17.79
N TYR A 124 8.07 -1.72 17.83
CA TYR A 124 9.30 -2.34 18.35
C TYR A 124 10.46 -2.07 17.39
N GLU A 125 11.66 -1.82 17.93
CA GLU A 125 12.89 -1.70 17.11
C GLU A 125 13.10 -2.93 16.23
N ASP A 126 12.80 -4.11 16.78
CA ASP A 126 12.84 -5.37 16.04
C ASP A 126 11.89 -5.36 14.85
N SER A 127 10.70 -4.75 14.94
CA SER A 127 9.77 -4.65 13.80
C SER A 127 10.38 -3.88 12.63
N ALA A 128 11.15 -2.82 12.89
CA ALA A 128 11.89 -2.11 11.85
C ALA A 128 13.02 -2.98 11.28
N LEU A 129 13.72 -3.76 12.11
CA LEU A 129 14.77 -4.70 11.66
C LEU A 129 14.20 -5.85 10.80
N TYR A 130 13.06 -6.42 11.20
CA TYR A 130 12.33 -7.43 10.43
C TYR A 130 11.92 -6.87 9.08
N CYS A 131 11.41 -5.63 9.05
CA CYS A 131 11.02 -4.99 7.80
C CYS A 131 12.22 -4.60 6.91
N GLN A 132 13.36 -4.23 7.49
CA GLN A 132 14.61 -3.95 6.76
C GLN A 132 15.20 -5.19 6.08
N SER A 133 14.85 -6.38 6.56
CA SER A 133 15.27 -7.66 5.98
C SER A 133 14.12 -8.41 5.29
N ALA A 134 12.90 -7.86 5.30
CA ALA A 134 11.71 -8.52 4.80
C ALA A 134 11.75 -8.74 3.30
N SER A 135 11.38 -9.96 2.90
CA SER A 135 11.04 -10.29 1.52
C SER A 135 9.55 -10.60 1.47
N VAL A 136 8.81 -9.79 0.71
CA VAL A 136 7.35 -9.96 0.60
C VAL A 136 7.01 -11.11 -0.36
N LEU A 137 5.89 -11.76 -0.09
CA LEU A 137 5.24 -12.69 -1.00
C LEU A 137 4.32 -11.94 -1.94
N LEU A 138 4.35 -12.34 -3.21
CA LEU A 138 3.46 -11.86 -4.25
C LEU A 138 2.45 -12.96 -4.59
N GLY A 139 1.19 -12.60 -4.59
CA GLY A 139 0.09 -13.40 -5.11
C GLY A 139 -0.74 -12.60 -6.11
N GLY A 140 -1.85 -13.15 -6.54
CA GLY A 140 -2.82 -12.43 -7.34
C GLY A 140 -3.99 -13.33 -7.69
N ASP A 141 -5.03 -12.68 -8.17
CA ASP A 141 -6.32 -13.24 -8.54
C ASP A 141 -6.78 -12.58 -9.85
N PRO A 142 -5.99 -12.70 -10.94
CA PRO A 142 -6.41 -12.16 -12.22
C PRO A 142 -7.71 -12.78 -12.72
N GLU A 143 -8.56 -11.89 -13.22
CA GLU A 143 -9.88 -12.20 -13.76
C GLU A 143 -9.86 -12.24 -15.28
N PHE A 144 -10.69 -13.11 -15.87
CA PHE A 144 -10.73 -13.36 -17.31
C PHE A 144 -12.16 -13.55 -17.84
N GLU A 145 -12.34 -13.12 -19.08
CA GLU A 145 -13.44 -13.57 -19.94
C GLU A 145 -13.09 -14.95 -20.50
N VAL A 146 -14.05 -15.86 -20.46
CA VAL A 146 -13.88 -17.22 -21.00
C VAL A 146 -14.35 -17.24 -22.45
N CYS A 147 -13.45 -17.60 -23.35
CA CYS A 147 -13.72 -17.72 -24.78
C CYS A 147 -13.58 -19.18 -25.22
N ALA A 148 -14.66 -19.77 -25.74
CA ALA A 148 -14.67 -21.08 -26.35
C ALA A 148 -15.37 -21.00 -27.71
N ASP A 149 -14.83 -21.66 -28.73
CA ASP A 149 -15.33 -21.62 -30.11
C ASP A 149 -15.57 -20.20 -30.67
N GLY A 150 -14.74 -19.24 -30.23
CA GLY A 150 -14.81 -17.83 -30.66
C GLY A 150 -15.92 -17.01 -29.99
N ILE A 151 -16.60 -17.56 -28.97
CA ILE A 151 -17.71 -16.91 -28.27
C ILE A 151 -17.33 -16.71 -26.79
N ILE A 152 -17.65 -15.55 -26.23
CA ILE A 152 -17.52 -15.30 -24.80
C ILE A 152 -18.67 -15.97 -24.06
N LEU A 153 -18.33 -16.82 -23.09
CA LEU A 153 -19.27 -17.59 -22.29
C LEU A 153 -19.01 -17.35 -20.80
N PRO A 154 -20.05 -17.40 -19.94
CA PRO A 154 -19.87 -17.43 -18.49
C PRO A 154 -18.97 -18.57 -18.01
N ALA A 155 -18.06 -18.27 -17.06
CA ALA A 155 -17.14 -19.25 -16.51
C ALA A 155 -17.84 -20.46 -15.87
N TYR A 156 -18.97 -20.27 -15.17
CA TYR A 156 -19.72 -21.35 -14.54
C TYR A 156 -20.21 -22.46 -15.51
N PHE A 157 -20.17 -22.25 -16.82
CA PHE A 157 -20.48 -23.31 -17.78
C PHE A 157 -19.39 -24.39 -17.89
N PHE A 158 -18.17 -24.11 -17.42
CA PHE A 158 -17.05 -25.04 -17.52
C PHE A 158 -16.68 -25.60 -16.15
N PRO A 159 -16.73 -26.94 -15.96
CA PRO A 159 -16.46 -27.57 -14.66
C PRO A 159 -15.09 -27.27 -14.05
N ILE A 160 -14.09 -26.89 -14.86
CA ILE A 160 -12.73 -26.58 -14.39
C ILE A 160 -12.69 -25.32 -13.48
N PHE A 161 -13.68 -24.44 -13.55
CA PHE A 161 -13.75 -23.25 -12.68
C PHE A 161 -14.49 -23.57 -11.39
N GLU A 162 -13.75 -24.09 -10.41
CA GLU A 162 -14.27 -24.62 -9.14
C GLU A 162 -14.46 -23.53 -8.05
N GLY A 163 -15.34 -22.57 -8.28
CA GLY A 163 -15.80 -21.63 -7.23
C GLY A 163 -14.72 -20.68 -6.65
N LEU A 164 -14.98 -20.16 -5.44
CA LEU A 164 -14.30 -18.97 -4.89
C LEU A 164 -12.93 -19.22 -4.24
N SER A 165 -12.55 -20.47 -3.99
CA SER A 165 -11.31 -20.79 -3.26
C SER A 165 -10.34 -21.66 -4.04
N SER A 166 -10.75 -22.19 -5.20
CA SER A 166 -9.90 -23.07 -5.99
C SER A 166 -8.88 -22.28 -6.81
N PRO A 167 -7.70 -22.86 -7.11
CA PRO A 167 -6.68 -22.22 -7.95
C PRO A 167 -7.19 -21.82 -9.35
N ILE A 168 -8.12 -22.61 -9.90
CA ILE A 168 -8.86 -22.28 -11.11
C ILE A 168 -10.32 -22.21 -10.67
N GLY A 169 -10.92 -21.03 -10.74
CA GLY A 169 -12.21 -20.80 -10.13
C GLY A 169 -12.95 -19.64 -10.76
N THR A 170 -13.91 -19.11 -10.00
CA THR A 170 -14.62 -17.89 -10.36
C THR A 170 -14.37 -16.82 -9.31
N ASP A 171 -14.46 -15.55 -9.68
CA ASP A 171 -14.59 -14.47 -8.70
C ASP A 171 -15.95 -14.56 -7.98
N GLY A 172 -16.25 -13.63 -7.06
CA GLY A 172 -17.56 -13.40 -6.46
C GLY A 172 -18.71 -13.27 -7.47
N ASN A 173 -18.40 -13.02 -8.75
CA ASN A 173 -19.30 -13.25 -9.88
C ASN A 173 -18.93 -14.53 -10.64
N SER A 174 -19.81 -15.54 -10.59
CA SER A 174 -19.59 -16.86 -11.23
C SER A 174 -19.46 -16.82 -12.76
N THR A 175 -19.74 -15.69 -13.41
CA THR A 175 -19.54 -15.49 -14.85
C THR A 175 -18.07 -15.20 -15.22
N ILE A 176 -17.27 -14.74 -14.26
CA ILE A 176 -15.89 -14.31 -14.46
C ILE A 176 -14.96 -15.42 -13.98
N ALA A 177 -14.03 -15.85 -14.85
CA ALA A 177 -13.01 -16.81 -14.46
C ALA A 177 -11.92 -16.10 -13.65
N GLU A 178 -11.44 -16.72 -12.59
CA GLU A 178 -10.35 -16.21 -11.76
C GLU A 178 -9.29 -17.29 -11.59
N LEU A 179 -8.03 -16.92 -11.82
CA LEU A 179 -6.90 -17.79 -11.52
C LEU A 179 -6.21 -17.31 -10.26
N ARG A 180 -5.85 -18.21 -9.36
CA ARG A 180 -5.20 -17.90 -8.08
C ARG A 180 -3.84 -18.60 -7.99
N PRO A 181 -2.79 -18.08 -8.66
CA PRO A 181 -1.46 -18.66 -8.61
C PRO A 181 -0.93 -18.74 -7.18
N ALA A 182 -0.21 -19.82 -6.87
CA ALA A 182 0.42 -19.96 -5.57
C ALA A 182 1.35 -18.77 -5.27
N PRO A 183 1.30 -18.19 -4.05
CA PRO A 183 2.10 -17.03 -3.70
C PRO A 183 3.59 -17.36 -3.70
N THR A 184 4.43 -16.39 -4.04
CA THR A 184 5.87 -16.57 -4.12
C THR A 184 6.63 -15.25 -3.99
N SER A 185 7.87 -15.29 -3.52
CA SER A 185 8.74 -14.12 -3.45
C SER A 185 9.44 -13.79 -4.78
N SER A 186 9.37 -14.65 -5.80
CA SER A 186 10.02 -14.43 -7.11
C SER A 186 8.99 -14.07 -8.19
N PRO A 187 9.11 -12.90 -8.85
CA PRO A 187 8.27 -12.56 -10.01
C PRO A 187 8.33 -13.60 -11.13
N GLU A 188 9.49 -14.21 -11.37
CA GLU A 188 9.66 -15.28 -12.35
C GLU A 188 8.90 -16.54 -11.96
N GLN A 189 8.95 -16.91 -10.67
CA GLN A 189 8.18 -18.04 -10.16
C GLN A 189 6.67 -17.75 -10.19
N TYR A 190 6.26 -16.50 -9.97
CA TYR A 190 4.85 -16.12 -10.07
C TYR A 190 4.32 -16.35 -11.48
N VAL A 191 5.08 -15.94 -12.51
CA VAL A 191 4.72 -16.21 -13.92
C VAL A 191 4.62 -17.71 -14.19
N LYS A 192 5.52 -18.55 -13.64
CA LYS A 192 5.43 -20.01 -13.78
C LYS A 192 4.17 -20.58 -13.12
N ASN A 193 3.88 -20.15 -11.90
CA ASN A 193 2.69 -20.57 -11.16
C ASN A 193 1.42 -20.18 -11.93
N PHE A 194 1.34 -18.94 -12.42
CA PHE A 194 0.26 -18.48 -13.28
C PHE A 194 0.11 -19.32 -14.55
N MET A 195 1.19 -19.51 -15.31
CA MET A 195 1.15 -20.28 -16.56
C MET A 195 0.72 -21.73 -16.34
N SER A 196 1.12 -22.36 -15.24
CA SER A 196 0.68 -23.72 -14.92
C SER A 196 -0.84 -23.85 -14.72
N LEU A 197 -1.52 -22.77 -14.35
CA LEU A 197 -2.98 -22.74 -14.23
C LEU A 197 -3.61 -22.42 -15.59
N ALA A 198 -3.09 -21.42 -16.30
CA ALA A 198 -3.59 -21.02 -17.61
C ALA A 198 -3.45 -22.15 -18.65
N GLU A 199 -2.36 -22.93 -18.61
CA GLU A 199 -2.14 -24.08 -19.50
C GLU A 199 -3.19 -25.18 -19.27
N LYS A 200 -3.57 -25.46 -18.02
CA LYS A 200 -4.65 -26.41 -17.71
C LYS A 200 -6.00 -25.95 -18.28
N VAL A 201 -6.30 -24.66 -18.19
CA VAL A 201 -7.50 -24.09 -18.83
C VAL A 201 -7.41 -24.24 -20.36
N GLY A 202 -6.25 -23.99 -20.94
CA GLY A 202 -6.02 -24.17 -22.37
C GLY A 202 -6.13 -25.63 -22.85
N GLU A 203 -5.80 -26.60 -22.00
CA GLU A 203 -5.97 -28.04 -22.28
C GLU A 203 -7.45 -28.44 -22.43
N GLU A 204 -8.36 -27.72 -21.78
CA GLU A 204 -9.81 -27.85 -21.95
C GLU A 204 -10.34 -27.14 -23.22
N GLY A 205 -9.46 -26.62 -24.07
CA GLY A 205 -9.84 -25.88 -25.28
C GLY A 205 -10.36 -24.47 -25.02
N ILE A 206 -10.13 -23.93 -23.82
CA ILE A 206 -10.62 -22.63 -23.39
C ILE A 206 -9.54 -21.55 -23.56
N LEU A 207 -9.90 -20.43 -24.16
CA LEU A 207 -9.08 -19.23 -24.22
C LEU A 207 -9.48 -18.25 -23.11
N LEU A 208 -8.49 -17.74 -22.39
CA LEU A 208 -8.68 -16.69 -21.38
C LEU A 208 -8.42 -15.33 -22.01
N SER A 209 -9.47 -14.50 -22.12
CA SER A 209 -9.34 -13.13 -22.59
C SER A 209 -9.20 -12.15 -21.44
N VAL A 210 -8.31 -11.18 -21.60
CA VAL A 210 -8.06 -10.08 -20.66
C VAL A 210 -8.65 -8.75 -21.13
N LYS A 211 -9.51 -8.79 -22.15
CA LYS A 211 -10.02 -7.58 -22.82
C LYS A 211 -10.93 -6.78 -21.88
N GLY A 212 -11.89 -7.45 -21.25
CA GLY A 212 -12.78 -6.85 -20.24
C GLY A 212 -13.85 -5.92 -20.83
N ASP A 213 -14.34 -6.25 -22.02
CA ASP A 213 -15.42 -5.50 -22.67
C ASP A 213 -16.80 -6.03 -22.28
N ALA A 214 -16.89 -7.32 -21.91
CA ALA A 214 -18.10 -7.97 -21.42
C ALA A 214 -18.19 -7.98 -19.89
N TYR A 215 -17.05 -8.17 -19.21
CA TYR A 215 -16.99 -8.21 -17.74
C TYR A 215 -15.92 -7.26 -17.17
N PRO A 216 -16.10 -6.72 -15.96
CA PRO A 216 -15.18 -5.77 -15.36
C PRO A 216 -13.91 -6.46 -14.84
N LEU A 217 -12.97 -6.85 -15.71
CA LEU A 217 -11.82 -7.69 -15.34
C LEU A 217 -10.69 -6.97 -14.58
N GLY A 218 -10.25 -7.56 -13.48
CA GLY A 218 -9.19 -7.08 -12.60
C GLY A 218 -7.94 -7.96 -12.59
N GLY A 219 -6.78 -7.32 -12.67
CA GLY A 219 -5.49 -8.00 -12.50
C GLY A 219 -4.98 -7.76 -11.08
N HIS A 220 -5.74 -8.17 -10.06
CA HIS A 220 -5.39 -7.77 -8.70
C HIS A 220 -4.13 -8.47 -8.21
N ILE A 221 -3.33 -7.71 -7.46
CA ILE A 221 -1.99 -8.10 -7.03
C ILE A 221 -2.01 -8.18 -5.52
N HIS A 222 -1.68 -9.36 -4.98
CA HIS A 222 -1.65 -9.58 -3.54
C HIS A 222 -0.23 -9.42 -3.03
N VAL A 223 -0.10 -8.73 -1.91
CA VAL A 223 1.18 -8.55 -1.21
C VAL A 223 1.01 -8.97 0.23
N GLY A 224 1.91 -9.82 0.70
CA GLY A 224 1.89 -10.29 2.08
C GLY A 224 3.21 -10.81 2.60
N SER A 225 3.18 -11.36 3.81
CA SER A 225 4.36 -11.92 4.49
C SER A 225 3.96 -13.10 5.40
N TYR A 226 4.94 -13.95 5.72
CA TYR A 226 4.82 -14.92 6.82
C TYR A 226 5.20 -14.32 8.19
N ASP A 227 5.85 -13.17 8.18
CA ASP A 227 6.25 -12.44 9.39
C ASP A 227 5.10 -11.53 9.85
N GLU A 228 4.61 -11.76 11.07
CA GLU A 228 3.45 -11.06 11.63
C GLU A 228 3.69 -9.54 11.79
N TYR A 229 4.92 -9.11 12.08
CA TYR A 229 5.24 -7.67 12.18
C TYR A 229 5.20 -7.01 10.80
N VAL A 230 5.71 -7.69 9.78
CA VAL A 230 5.62 -7.20 8.40
C VAL A 230 4.16 -7.13 7.96
N VAL A 231 3.33 -8.11 8.32
CA VAL A 231 1.89 -8.10 8.04
C VAL A 231 1.19 -6.93 8.69
N GLU A 232 1.47 -6.64 9.97
CA GLU A 232 0.91 -5.50 10.70
C GLU A 232 1.22 -4.19 9.97
N VAL A 233 2.49 -3.97 9.62
CA VAL A 233 2.91 -2.80 8.84
C VAL A 233 2.18 -2.69 7.51
N LEU A 234 2.16 -3.78 6.73
CA LEU A 234 1.53 -3.79 5.41
C LEU A 234 0.07 -3.33 5.52
N ARG A 235 -0.63 -3.76 6.56
CA ARG A 235 -2.03 -3.42 6.81
C ARG A 235 -2.20 -2.00 7.33
N ASP A 236 -1.42 -1.59 8.32
CA ASP A 236 -1.53 -0.29 8.98
C ASP A 236 -1.13 0.87 8.07
N LYS A 237 -0.19 0.62 7.15
CA LYS A 237 0.37 1.61 6.23
C LYS A 237 -0.06 1.38 4.79
N VAL A 238 -1.16 0.65 4.57
CA VAL A 238 -1.65 0.28 3.24
C VAL A 238 -1.78 1.50 2.32
N GLU A 239 -2.31 2.63 2.82
CA GLU A 239 -2.51 3.85 2.01
C GLU A 239 -1.20 4.38 1.40
N GLU A 240 -0.09 4.29 2.12
CA GLU A 240 1.24 4.72 1.66
C GLU A 240 1.77 3.80 0.54
N PHE A 241 1.56 2.49 0.68
CA PHE A 241 1.90 1.53 -0.37
C PHE A 241 1.04 1.76 -1.62
N ILE A 242 -0.28 1.87 -1.45
CA ILE A 242 -1.23 2.05 -2.56
C ILE A 242 -0.96 3.38 -3.28
N PHE A 243 -0.66 4.45 -2.56
CA PHE A 243 -0.32 5.75 -3.13
C PHE A 243 0.89 5.66 -4.09
N VAL A 244 1.95 4.96 -3.68
CA VAL A 244 3.11 4.73 -4.54
C VAL A 244 2.77 3.81 -5.71
N LEU A 245 2.04 2.73 -5.47
CA LEU A 245 1.65 1.79 -6.52
C LEU A 245 0.76 2.43 -7.57
N ASP A 246 -0.13 3.35 -7.20
CA ASP A 246 -0.94 4.07 -8.16
C ASP A 246 -0.09 4.95 -9.08
N ASP A 247 0.91 5.65 -8.55
CA ASP A 247 1.75 6.53 -9.36
C ASP A 247 2.70 5.75 -10.29
N PHE A 248 3.19 4.58 -9.86
CA PHE A 248 4.12 3.76 -10.65
C PHE A 248 3.42 2.74 -11.57
N VAL A 249 2.30 2.14 -11.12
CA VAL A 249 1.62 1.03 -11.77
C VAL A 249 0.21 1.42 -12.20
N GLY A 250 -0.62 1.86 -11.25
CA GLY A 250 -2.04 2.12 -11.48
C GLY A 250 -2.29 3.10 -12.62
N ARG A 251 -1.70 4.29 -12.59
CA ARG A 251 -1.85 5.31 -13.64
C ARG A 251 -1.30 4.88 -15.00
N VAL A 252 -0.37 3.93 -15.03
CA VAL A 252 0.17 3.41 -16.29
C VAL A 252 -0.78 2.37 -16.88
N LEU A 253 -1.30 1.44 -16.09
CA LEU A 253 -2.11 0.33 -16.56
C LEU A 253 -3.62 0.63 -16.59
N LEU A 254 -4.13 1.58 -15.81
CA LEU A 254 -5.56 1.89 -15.78
C LEU A 254 -6.16 2.24 -17.18
N PRO A 255 -5.45 2.94 -18.08
CA PRO A 255 -5.94 3.20 -19.44
C PRO A 255 -6.13 1.96 -20.32
N THR A 256 -5.66 0.77 -19.91
CA THR A 256 -5.82 -0.48 -20.66
C THR A 256 -7.03 -1.30 -20.21
N SER A 257 -7.87 -0.76 -19.32
CA SER A 257 -9.15 -1.35 -18.94
C SER A 257 -10.09 -1.49 -20.14
N GLY A 258 -10.81 -2.61 -20.22
CA GLY A 258 -11.92 -2.78 -21.14
C GLY A 258 -13.17 -1.99 -20.72
N THR A 259 -14.14 -1.91 -21.62
CA THR A 259 -15.30 -1.02 -21.44
C THR A 259 -16.20 -1.39 -20.26
N ALA A 260 -16.20 -2.65 -19.82
CA ALA A 260 -17.04 -3.10 -18.73
C ALA A 260 -16.48 -2.75 -17.34
N ARG A 261 -15.20 -2.35 -17.22
CA ARG A 261 -14.57 -2.07 -15.92
C ARG A 261 -15.26 -0.94 -15.15
N GLY A 262 -15.89 0.01 -15.83
CA GLY A 262 -16.81 0.98 -15.23
C GLY A 262 -16.26 1.67 -13.98
N GLU A 263 -17.03 1.64 -12.88
CA GLU A 263 -16.65 2.23 -11.59
C GLU A 263 -15.45 1.57 -10.89
N TYR A 264 -15.12 0.33 -11.28
CA TYR A 264 -13.94 -0.38 -10.78
C TYR A 264 -12.64 0.16 -11.37
N ALA A 265 -12.69 0.94 -12.46
CA ALA A 265 -11.53 1.61 -13.04
C ALA A 265 -11.17 2.88 -12.26
N ARG A 266 -10.63 2.70 -11.04
CA ARG A 266 -10.24 3.80 -10.15
C ARG A 266 -8.92 3.55 -9.46
N LEU A 267 -8.19 4.62 -9.18
CA LEU A 267 -7.02 4.62 -8.31
C LEU A 267 -7.45 4.44 -6.85
N GLY A 268 -6.51 4.06 -6.00
CA GLY A 268 -6.72 3.88 -4.56
C GLY A 268 -7.52 2.63 -4.21
N ALA A 269 -7.76 1.74 -5.17
CA ALA A 269 -8.57 0.55 -4.94
C ALA A 269 -7.71 -0.55 -4.31
N TYR A 270 -8.06 -0.94 -3.09
CA TYR A 270 -7.43 -2.05 -2.37
C TYR A 270 -8.42 -2.76 -1.44
N GLU A 271 -8.00 -3.93 -0.94
CA GLU A 271 -8.69 -4.66 0.12
C GLU A 271 -7.68 -5.21 1.13
N LEU A 272 -7.99 -5.09 2.42
CA LEU A 272 -7.16 -5.66 3.48
C LEU A 272 -7.37 -7.17 3.59
N LYS A 273 -6.27 -7.91 3.71
CA LYS A 273 -6.28 -9.38 3.84
C LYS A 273 -5.52 -9.81 5.09
N PRO A 274 -5.77 -11.01 5.65
CA PRO A 274 -5.05 -11.48 6.84
C PRO A 274 -3.52 -11.48 6.71
N TYR A 275 -3.01 -11.62 5.48
CA TYR A 275 -1.57 -11.64 5.18
C TYR A 275 -0.99 -10.29 4.73
N GLY A 276 -1.81 -9.24 4.62
CA GLY A 276 -1.40 -7.95 4.03
C GLY A 276 -2.57 -7.29 3.31
N TRP A 277 -2.48 -7.17 1.98
CA TRP A 277 -3.51 -6.53 1.17
C TRP A 277 -3.51 -7.00 -0.29
N GLU A 278 -4.60 -6.67 -0.96
CA GLU A 278 -4.84 -6.85 -2.39
C GLU A 278 -4.93 -5.48 -3.06
N TYR A 279 -4.14 -5.26 -4.10
CA TYR A 279 -4.15 -4.04 -4.92
C TYR A 279 -5.02 -4.23 -6.16
N ARG A 280 -6.11 -3.47 -6.25
CA ARG A 280 -7.24 -3.72 -7.16
C ARG A 280 -7.35 -2.75 -8.34
N THR A 281 -6.52 -1.71 -8.34
CA THR A 281 -6.48 -0.70 -9.42
C THR A 281 -6.16 -1.31 -10.80
N PRO A 282 -5.16 -2.21 -10.98
CA PRO A 282 -4.76 -2.66 -12.31
C PRO A 282 -5.84 -3.53 -13.00
N PRO A 283 -6.11 -3.34 -14.31
CA PRO A 283 -6.94 -4.26 -15.09
C PRO A 283 -6.17 -5.53 -15.48
N SER A 284 -6.87 -6.59 -15.87
CA SER A 284 -6.24 -7.87 -16.26
C SER A 284 -5.38 -7.79 -17.52
N SER A 285 -5.52 -6.76 -18.35
CA SER A 285 -4.85 -6.61 -19.67
C SER A 285 -3.35 -6.96 -19.68
N PHE A 286 -2.59 -6.66 -18.62
CA PHE A 286 -1.15 -6.95 -18.59
C PHE A 286 -0.83 -8.45 -18.54
N TYR A 287 -1.80 -9.32 -18.24
CA TYR A 287 -1.67 -10.78 -18.34
C TYR A 287 -1.67 -11.33 -19.77
N ALA A 288 -1.99 -10.50 -20.78
CA ALA A 288 -1.76 -10.84 -22.19
C ALA A 288 -0.27 -11.00 -22.56
N ASP A 289 0.63 -10.52 -21.71
CA ASP A 289 2.07 -10.49 -21.98
C ASP A 289 2.86 -10.93 -20.75
N LEU A 290 3.45 -12.13 -20.79
CA LEU A 290 4.20 -12.68 -19.66
C LEU A 290 5.41 -11.84 -19.24
N LYS A 291 5.98 -11.06 -20.16
CA LYS A 291 7.04 -10.09 -19.81
C LYS A 291 6.45 -8.95 -19.00
N MET A 292 5.24 -8.47 -19.33
CA MET A 292 4.53 -7.48 -18.52
C MET A 292 4.15 -8.00 -17.14
N VAL A 293 3.65 -9.23 -17.04
CA VAL A 293 3.36 -9.85 -15.72
C VAL A 293 4.62 -9.85 -14.86
N ARG A 294 5.74 -10.37 -15.39
CA ARG A 294 7.01 -10.39 -14.66
C ARG A 294 7.46 -9.00 -14.22
N VAL A 295 7.45 -8.03 -15.16
CA VAL A 295 7.93 -6.66 -14.90
C VAL A 295 7.05 -5.94 -13.89
N THR A 296 5.72 -6.08 -13.99
CA THR A 296 4.77 -5.50 -13.06
C THR A 296 4.98 -6.06 -11.66
N TYR A 297 5.07 -7.38 -11.51
CA TYR A 297 5.31 -8.03 -10.22
C TYR A 297 6.69 -7.67 -9.63
N LYS A 298 7.73 -7.56 -10.47
CA LYS A 298 9.05 -7.08 -10.05
C LYS A 298 9.00 -5.64 -9.54
N LEU A 299 8.29 -4.76 -10.24
CA LEU A 299 8.13 -3.36 -9.85
C LEU A 299 7.35 -3.24 -8.53
N VAL A 300 6.22 -3.92 -8.39
CA VAL A 300 5.42 -3.95 -7.15
C VAL A 300 6.27 -4.42 -5.97
N LYS A 301 6.96 -5.56 -6.12
CA LYS A 301 7.87 -6.08 -5.08
C LYS A 301 8.95 -5.07 -4.70
N GLY A 302 9.61 -4.49 -5.70
CA GLY A 302 10.67 -3.51 -5.49
C GLY A 302 10.19 -2.27 -4.75
N LEU A 303 9.02 -1.73 -5.10
CA LEU A 303 8.43 -0.56 -4.45
C LEU A 303 8.04 -0.85 -3.01
N VAL A 304 7.32 -1.95 -2.76
CA VAL A 304 6.89 -2.35 -1.41
C VAL A 304 8.09 -2.61 -0.53
N GLU A 305 9.07 -3.39 -0.99
CA GLU A 305 10.24 -3.68 -0.18
C GLU A 305 11.14 -2.47 0.02
N ALA A 306 11.25 -1.55 -0.93
CA ALA A 306 11.97 -0.30 -0.69
C ALA A 306 11.27 0.55 0.36
N LEU A 307 9.94 0.66 0.31
CA LEU A 307 9.17 1.38 1.33
C LEU A 307 9.28 0.74 2.72
N LEU A 308 9.24 -0.59 2.80
CA LEU A 308 9.54 -1.30 4.03
C LEU A 308 10.98 -0.99 4.46
N ARG A 309 11.99 -1.32 3.66
CA ARG A 309 13.38 -1.20 4.10
C ARG A 309 13.83 0.21 4.45
N GLU A 310 13.47 1.19 3.62
CA GLU A 310 13.89 2.59 3.76
C GLU A 310 12.94 3.38 4.68
N GLY A 311 11.75 2.84 5.00
CA GLY A 311 10.71 3.53 5.77
C GLY A 311 10.03 4.68 5.03
N LYS A 312 10.66 5.23 3.99
CA LYS A 312 10.10 6.27 3.13
C LYS A 312 10.56 6.11 1.69
N LEU A 313 9.73 6.57 0.75
CA LEU A 313 10.07 6.64 -0.66
C LEU A 313 9.75 8.01 -1.22
N SER A 314 10.78 8.74 -1.63
CA SER A 314 10.62 10.00 -2.34
C SER A 314 10.95 9.85 -3.82
N TYR A 315 10.17 10.51 -4.68
CA TYR A 315 10.28 10.42 -6.14
C TYR A 315 9.63 11.62 -6.83
N ARG A 316 9.95 11.81 -8.12
CA ARG A 316 9.36 12.85 -8.96
C ARG A 316 8.25 12.28 -9.85
N THR A 317 7.23 13.11 -10.07
CA THR A 317 6.11 12.81 -10.96
C THR A 317 6.05 13.73 -12.17
N LEU A 318 5.34 13.25 -13.20
CA LEU A 318 4.76 14.01 -14.28
C LEU A 318 3.53 14.80 -13.81
N ASP A 319 2.99 15.66 -14.68
CA ASP A 319 1.84 16.50 -14.35
C ASP A 319 0.55 15.69 -14.16
N ASP A 320 0.45 14.52 -14.79
CA ASP A 320 -0.67 13.58 -14.64
C ASP A 320 -0.55 12.65 -13.40
N GLY A 321 0.48 12.88 -12.58
CA GLY A 321 0.75 12.14 -11.35
C GLY A 321 1.56 10.86 -11.54
N ARG A 322 1.82 10.39 -12.77
CA ARG A 322 2.70 9.22 -12.98
C ARG A 322 4.10 9.51 -12.47
N ALA A 323 4.78 8.48 -11.92
CA ALA A 323 6.20 8.57 -11.64
C ALA A 323 6.99 8.89 -12.93
N ARG A 324 8.06 9.68 -12.81
CA ARG A 324 8.94 9.93 -13.96
C ARG A 324 9.73 8.68 -14.32
N GLU A 325 10.10 8.55 -15.59
CA GLU A 325 10.83 7.40 -16.11
C GLU A 325 12.09 7.07 -15.29
N GLU A 326 12.84 8.08 -14.86
CA GLU A 326 14.09 7.86 -14.14
C GLU A 326 13.88 7.21 -12.77
N GLU A 327 12.70 7.36 -12.18
CA GLU A 327 12.37 6.79 -10.86
C GLU A 327 12.18 5.26 -10.96
N TYR A 328 11.80 4.73 -12.14
CA TYR A 328 11.66 3.30 -12.37
C TYR A 328 13.01 2.57 -12.39
N TYR A 329 14.10 3.26 -12.73
CA TYR A 329 15.43 2.66 -12.84
C TYR A 329 15.99 2.14 -11.50
N ARG A 330 15.37 2.51 -10.38
CA ARG A 330 15.65 1.96 -9.05
C ARG A 330 15.20 0.50 -8.92
N PHE A 331 14.21 0.09 -9.70
CA PHE A 331 13.53 -1.21 -9.57
C PHE A 331 13.60 -2.06 -10.84
N LEU A 332 13.68 -1.39 -11.99
CA LEU A 332 13.66 -1.99 -13.32
C LEU A 332 14.91 -1.60 -14.10
N THR A 333 15.30 -2.44 -15.05
CA THR A 333 16.27 -2.04 -16.07
C THR A 333 15.67 -0.99 -17.01
N LYS A 334 16.51 -0.28 -17.78
CA LYS A 334 16.03 0.67 -18.81
C LYS A 334 15.13 0.01 -19.85
N GLU A 335 15.49 -1.21 -20.27
CA GLU A 335 14.68 -1.99 -21.22
C GLU A 335 13.32 -2.36 -20.62
N GLU A 336 13.29 -2.87 -19.38
CA GLU A 336 12.03 -3.19 -18.69
C GLU A 336 11.16 -1.95 -18.46
N THR A 337 11.78 -0.81 -18.13
CA THR A 337 11.09 0.47 -17.96
C THR A 337 10.44 0.92 -19.26
N THR A 338 11.20 0.92 -20.35
CA THR A 338 10.70 1.28 -21.69
C THR A 338 9.56 0.34 -22.10
N TYR A 339 9.72 -0.96 -21.83
CA TYR A 339 8.72 -1.98 -22.15
C TYR A 339 7.41 -1.76 -21.39
N PHE A 340 7.50 -1.50 -20.09
CA PHE A 340 6.35 -1.26 -19.20
C PHE A 340 5.61 0.03 -19.56
N LEU A 341 6.33 1.14 -19.72
CA LEU A 341 5.73 2.44 -19.99
C LEU A 341 5.11 2.54 -21.39
N ALA A 342 5.61 1.77 -22.36
CA ALA A 342 5.06 1.69 -23.71
C ALA A 342 3.86 0.72 -23.84
N PHE A 343 3.57 -0.08 -22.82
CA PHE A 343 2.52 -1.09 -22.88
C PHE A 343 1.14 -0.52 -23.24
N PRO A 344 0.66 0.58 -22.63
CA PRO A 344 -0.66 1.11 -22.94
C PRO A 344 -0.84 1.51 -24.41
N GLN A 345 0.19 2.08 -25.03
CA GLN A 345 0.15 2.45 -26.44
C GLN A 345 0.16 1.21 -27.34
N ARG A 346 0.96 0.19 -27.01
CA ARG A 346 0.99 -1.08 -27.74
C ARG A 346 -0.36 -1.82 -27.65
N TRP A 347 -0.96 -1.82 -26.45
CA TRP A 347 -2.29 -2.36 -26.20
C TRP A 347 -3.35 -1.63 -27.04
N ALA A 348 -3.38 -0.29 -26.99
CA ALA A 348 -4.33 0.52 -27.75
C ALA A 348 -4.20 0.36 -29.27
N ARG A 349 -2.99 0.08 -29.78
CA ARG A 349 -2.75 -0.19 -31.21
C ARG A 349 -3.07 -1.64 -31.62
N GLY A 350 -3.47 -2.51 -30.68
CA GLY A 350 -3.75 -3.91 -30.96
C GLY A 350 -2.52 -4.75 -31.29
N GLU A 351 -1.33 -4.31 -30.88
CA GLU A 351 -0.08 -5.06 -31.09
C GLU A 351 0.06 -6.26 -30.15
N ILE A 352 -0.81 -6.33 -29.13
CA ILE A 352 -0.82 -7.35 -28.11
C ILE A 352 -2.16 -8.08 -28.21
N SER A 353 -2.10 -9.40 -28.39
CA SER A 353 -3.28 -10.26 -28.41
C SER A 353 -4.04 -10.11 -27.08
N PRO A 354 -5.38 -9.97 -27.07
CA PRO A 354 -6.14 -9.84 -25.84
C PRO A 354 -6.35 -11.19 -25.12
N PHE A 355 -5.53 -12.19 -25.40
CA PHE A 355 -5.59 -13.53 -24.83
C PHE A 355 -4.29 -13.87 -24.11
N VAL A 356 -4.40 -14.65 -23.04
CA VAL A 356 -3.24 -15.22 -22.34
C VAL A 356 -2.46 -16.13 -23.31
N PRO A 357 -1.13 -16.00 -23.44
CA PRO A 357 -0.34 -16.70 -24.45
C PRO A 357 -0.04 -18.15 -24.07
N VAL A 358 -1.06 -19.01 -24.07
CA VAL A 358 -0.93 -20.45 -23.84
C VAL A 358 -0.52 -21.20 -25.11
N LYS A 359 0.48 -22.08 -25.00
CA LYS A 359 1.14 -22.73 -26.16
C LYS A 359 0.23 -23.70 -26.93
N ASN A 360 -0.75 -24.31 -26.26
CA ASN A 360 -1.52 -25.44 -26.81
C ASN A 360 -2.62 -25.05 -27.82
N LEU A 361 -2.91 -23.76 -28.02
CA LEU A 361 -4.00 -23.29 -28.90
C LEU A 361 -3.52 -22.64 -30.21
N ALA A 362 -2.22 -22.40 -30.37
CA ALA A 362 -1.66 -21.90 -31.64
C ALA A 362 -1.85 -22.89 -32.81
N ALA A 363 -2.21 -24.15 -32.54
CA ALA A 363 -2.51 -25.16 -33.55
C ALA A 363 -3.96 -25.13 -34.06
N THR A 364 -4.89 -24.47 -33.35
CA THR A 364 -6.34 -24.55 -33.65
C THR A 364 -6.89 -23.27 -34.29
N VAL A 365 -6.27 -22.10 -34.04
CA VAL A 365 -6.71 -20.81 -34.60
C VAL A 365 -6.08 -20.51 -35.98
N GLY A 366 -5.29 -21.45 -36.52
CA GLY A 366 -4.60 -21.36 -37.80
C GLY A 366 -5.16 -22.25 -38.92
N ARG A 367 -6.48 -22.50 -38.95
CA ARG A 367 -7.17 -23.14 -40.09
C ARG A 367 -8.51 -22.48 -40.40
#